data_AF-A0A2S4Y5E5-F1
#
_entry.id   AF-A0A2S4Y5E5-F1
#
_cell.length_a   1.000
_cell.length_b   1.000
_cell.length_c   1.000
_cell.angle_alpha   90.00
_cell.angle_beta   90.00
_cell.angle_gamma   90.00
#
_symmetry.space_group_name_H-M   'P 1'
#
loop_
_entity.id
_entity.type
_entity.pdbx_description
1 polymer ?
#
loop_
_entity_poly.entity_id
_entity_poly.type
_entity_poly.pdbx_seq_one_letter_code
_entity_poly.pdbx_strand_id
1 'polypeptide(L)'
;MSHPHATQPAPTIGTGLALTPPAELRAHLDARLPAAARAWLDQALEEAAAKPGSHGPISVWELRLAEAGRRCGIAHADAARVLILHTARPDADGLTRVYHQGTADERRAVLHALP
;
A
#
# COMPACT_ATOMS: atom_id res chain seq x y z
N MET A 1 10.78 -21.72 -38.18
CA MET A 1 9.61 -20.85 -37.98
C MET A 1 9.73 -20.28 -36.58
N SER A 2 10.38 -19.12 -36.45
CA SER A 2 10.65 -18.50 -35.15
C SER A 2 9.64 -17.39 -34.92
N HIS A 3 8.81 -17.53 -33.88
CA HIS A 3 7.89 -16.48 -33.47
C HIS A 3 8.69 -15.33 -32.84
N PRO A 4 8.46 -14.07 -33.23
CA PRO A 4 9.05 -12.93 -32.53
C PRO A 4 8.36 -12.78 -31.16
N HIS A 5 9.17 -12.77 -30.12
CA HIS A 5 8.74 -12.40 -28.77
C HIS A 5 8.41 -10.90 -28.79
N ALA A 6 7.12 -10.57 -28.77
CA ALA A 6 6.68 -9.20 -28.57
C ALA A 6 7.05 -8.79 -27.14
N THR A 7 8.09 -7.97 -27.01
CA THR A 7 8.44 -7.25 -25.79
C THR A 7 7.25 -6.37 -25.42
N GLN A 8 6.41 -6.84 -24.50
CA GLN A 8 5.42 -5.99 -23.85
C GLN A 8 6.17 -5.00 -22.96
N PRO A 9 5.91 -3.68 -23.05
CA PRO A 9 6.47 -2.73 -22.10
C PRO A 9 5.95 -3.08 -20.70
N ALA A 10 6.88 -3.25 -19.75
CA ALA A 10 6.56 -3.44 -18.34
C ALA A 10 5.61 -2.33 -17.88
N PRO A 11 4.56 -2.67 -17.10
CA PRO A 11 3.48 -1.74 -16.88
C PRO A 11 4.00 -0.62 -15.97
N THR A 12 3.79 0.61 -16.43
CA THR A 12 4.15 1.91 -15.85
C THR A 12 3.34 2.22 -14.58
N ILE A 13 3.01 1.19 -13.78
CA ILE A 13 2.06 1.28 -12.66
C ILE A 13 2.68 1.98 -11.46
N GLY A 14 4.01 1.87 -11.28
CA GLY A 14 4.71 2.44 -10.12
C GLY A 14 4.54 3.95 -9.99
N THR A 15 4.83 4.72 -11.04
CA THR A 15 4.71 6.20 -10.99
C THR A 15 3.25 6.67 -10.87
N GLY A 16 2.29 5.88 -11.39
CA GLY A 16 0.87 6.21 -11.32
C GLY A 16 0.36 6.28 -9.88
N LEU A 17 0.79 5.37 -9.00
CA LEU A 17 0.33 5.33 -7.61
C LEU A 17 0.70 6.58 -6.80
N ALA A 18 1.91 7.11 -6.99
CA ALA A 18 2.36 8.32 -6.27
C ALA A 18 1.61 9.58 -6.70
N LEU A 19 1.16 9.64 -7.96
CA LEU A 19 0.46 10.80 -8.52
C LEU A 19 -1.07 10.70 -8.41
N THR A 20 -1.60 9.53 -8.04
CA THR A 20 -3.04 9.32 -7.94
C THR A 20 -3.54 9.84 -6.59
N PRO A 21 -4.54 10.75 -6.57
CA PRO A 21 -5.14 11.20 -5.32
C PRO A 21 -5.66 10.01 -4.49
N PRO A 22 -5.49 10.01 -3.15
CA PRO A 22 -5.91 8.87 -2.31
C PRO A 22 -7.39 8.49 -2.49
N ALA A 23 -8.28 9.46 -2.75
CA ALA A 23 -9.69 9.18 -2.99
C ALA A 23 -9.93 8.38 -4.29
N GLU A 24 -9.21 8.70 -5.36
CA GLU A 24 -9.30 7.97 -6.64
C GLU A 24 -8.70 6.57 -6.50
N LEU A 25 -7.60 6.46 -5.77
CA LEU A 25 -6.99 5.17 -5.46
C LEU A 25 -7.93 4.27 -4.64
N ARG A 26 -8.65 4.85 -3.68
CA ARG A 26 -9.68 4.14 -2.89
C ARG A 26 -10.80 3.63 -3.81
N ALA A 27 -11.35 4.50 -4.66
CA ALA A 27 -12.41 4.12 -5.60
C ALA A 27 -11.96 3.01 -6.57
N HIS A 28 -10.72 3.06 -7.05
CA HIS A 28 -10.15 2.03 -7.90
C HIS A 28 -10.10 0.66 -7.21
N LEU A 29 -9.68 0.62 -5.94
CA LEU A 29 -9.65 -0.61 -5.15
C LEU A 29 -11.06 -1.12 -4.85
N ASP A 30 -12.03 -0.25 -4.56
CA ASP A 30 -13.41 -0.66 -4.31
C ASP A 30 -14.08 -1.29 -5.54
N ALA A 31 -13.69 -0.87 -6.74
CA ALA A 31 -14.20 -1.45 -7.98
C ALA A 31 -13.59 -2.84 -8.29
N ARG A 32 -12.42 -3.18 -7.73
CA ARG A 32 -11.63 -4.35 -8.16
C ARG A 32 -11.42 -5.42 -7.10
N LEU A 33 -11.49 -5.04 -5.82
CA LEU A 33 -11.28 -5.97 -4.73
C LEU A 33 -12.54 -6.81 -4.46
N PRO A 34 -12.37 -8.10 -4.14
CA PRO A 34 -13.47 -8.92 -3.65
C PRO A 34 -13.98 -8.37 -2.30
N ALA A 35 -15.24 -8.68 -1.96
CA ALA A 35 -15.92 -8.12 -0.79
C ALA A 35 -15.13 -8.30 0.52
N ALA A 36 -14.53 -9.48 0.75
CA ALA A 36 -13.73 -9.74 1.94
C ALA A 36 -12.46 -8.86 2.02
N ALA A 37 -11.81 -8.60 0.88
CA ALA A 37 -10.63 -7.72 0.83
C ALA A 37 -11.01 -6.25 1.02
N ARG A 38 -12.19 -5.82 0.51
CA ARG A 38 -12.72 -4.48 0.75
C ARG A 38 -13.04 -4.25 2.23
N ALA A 39 -13.78 -5.17 2.85
CA ALA A 39 -14.09 -5.11 4.27
C ALA A 39 -12.83 -5.07 5.14
N TRP A 40 -11.81 -5.87 4.80
CA TRP A 40 -10.51 -5.78 5.47
C TRP A 40 -9.84 -4.41 5.29
N LEU A 41 -9.86 -3.87 4.07
CA LEU A 41 -9.24 -2.58 3.78
C LEU A 41 -9.96 -1.44 4.53
N ASP A 42 -11.28 -1.43 4.58
CA ASP A 42 -12.06 -0.47 5.38
C ASP A 42 -11.62 -0.49 6.85
N GLN A 43 -11.60 -1.68 7.46
CA GLN A 43 -11.15 -1.85 8.84
C GLN A 43 -9.69 -1.41 9.02
N ALA A 44 -8.80 -1.78 8.10
CA ALA A 44 -7.38 -1.41 8.18
C ALA A 44 -7.17 0.10 8.10
N LEU A 45 -7.98 0.83 7.32
CA LEU A 45 -7.93 2.28 7.24
C LEU A 45 -8.48 2.94 8.51
N GLU A 46 -9.58 2.42 9.06
CA GLU A 46 -10.10 2.90 10.35
C GLU A 46 -9.06 2.72 11.47
N GLU A 47 -8.44 1.55 11.55
CA GLU A 47 -7.41 1.25 12.55
C GLU A 47 -6.12 2.04 12.33
N ALA A 48 -5.77 2.35 11.08
CA ALA A 48 -4.63 3.22 10.76
C ALA A 48 -4.93 4.68 11.15
N ALA A 49 -6.17 5.14 10.95
CA ALA A 49 -6.61 6.49 11.29
C ALA A 49 -6.74 6.70 12.80
N ALA A 50 -7.21 5.66 13.51
CA ALA A 50 -7.16 5.61 14.96
C ALA A 50 -5.68 5.66 15.34
N LYS A 51 -5.24 6.75 15.97
CA LYS A 51 -3.87 6.87 16.51
C LYS A 51 -3.84 6.43 17.98
N PRO A 52 -3.72 5.13 18.33
CA PRO A 52 -3.30 4.74 19.67
C PRO A 52 -1.78 4.88 19.72
N GLY A 53 -1.29 6.08 20.00
CA GLY A 53 0.15 6.41 19.96
C GLY A 53 1.03 5.32 20.56
N SER A 54 2.08 4.92 19.83
CA SER A 54 3.28 4.21 20.33
C SER A 54 3.10 2.92 21.15
N HIS A 55 1.97 2.21 21.09
CA HIS A 55 1.81 0.98 21.90
C HIS A 55 2.49 -0.23 21.23
N GLY A 56 3.78 -0.38 21.50
CA GLY A 56 4.59 -1.56 21.19
C GLY A 56 5.71 -1.30 20.16
N PRO A 57 6.62 -2.26 19.94
CA PRO A 57 7.71 -2.14 18.96
C PRO A 57 7.22 -2.02 17.50
N ILE A 58 5.94 -2.26 17.23
CA ILE A 58 5.30 -2.18 15.90
C ILE A 58 3.95 -1.50 16.05
N SER A 59 3.71 -0.42 15.31
CA SER A 59 2.43 0.29 15.27
C SER A 59 1.36 -0.51 14.52
N VAL A 60 0.07 -0.34 14.82
CA VAL A 60 -1.03 -1.04 14.12
C VAL A 60 -0.99 -0.80 12.60
N TRP A 61 -0.68 0.42 12.15
CA TRP A 61 -0.57 0.72 10.72
C TRP A 61 0.59 -0.06 10.04
N GLU A 62 1.70 -0.31 10.73
CA GLU A 62 2.83 -1.10 10.20
C GLU A 62 2.42 -2.56 9.98
N LEU A 63 1.62 -3.11 10.92
CA LEU A 63 1.03 -4.43 10.75
C LEU A 63 0.12 -4.49 9.51
N ARG A 64 -0.76 -3.50 9.33
CA ARG A 64 -1.68 -3.45 8.18
C ARG A 64 -0.93 -3.29 6.85
N LEU A 65 0.17 -2.54 6.85
CA LEU A 65 1.07 -2.42 5.70
C LEU A 65 1.63 -3.79 5.26
N ALA A 66 2.08 -4.60 6.21
CA ALA A 66 2.64 -5.94 5.96
C ALA A 66 1.57 -6.95 5.51
N GLU A 67 0.33 -6.82 6.01
CA GLU A 67 -0.78 -7.70 5.65
C GLU A 67 -1.37 -7.43 4.26
N ALA A 68 -1.22 -6.21 3.72
CA ALA A 68 -1.86 -5.78 2.47
C ALA A 68 -1.66 -6.76 1.31
N GLY A 69 -0.46 -7.32 1.15
CA GLY A 69 -0.19 -8.32 0.10
C GLY A 69 -1.00 -9.59 0.23
N ARG A 70 -1.19 -10.10 1.46
CA ARG A 70 -1.99 -11.31 1.72
C ARG A 70 -3.49 -11.04 1.57
N ARG A 71 -3.94 -9.82 1.89
CA ARG A 71 -5.37 -9.48 2.00
C ARG A 71 -5.96 -8.92 0.70
N CYS A 72 -5.18 -8.15 -0.04
CA CYS A 72 -5.59 -7.52 -1.30
C CYS A 72 -5.02 -8.24 -2.55
N GLY A 73 -4.06 -9.15 -2.37
CA GLY A 73 -3.33 -9.78 -3.46
C GLY A 73 -2.25 -8.87 -4.06
N ILE A 74 -1.27 -9.48 -4.73
CA ILE A 74 -0.06 -8.78 -5.22
C ILE A 74 -0.38 -7.60 -6.15
N ALA A 75 -1.45 -7.70 -6.94
CA ALA A 75 -1.85 -6.67 -7.91
C ALA A 75 -2.37 -5.38 -7.25
N HIS A 76 -2.82 -5.46 -5.99
CA HIS A 76 -3.45 -4.35 -5.27
C HIS A 76 -2.74 -3.99 -3.97
N ALA A 77 -1.69 -4.72 -3.63
CA ALA A 77 -0.97 -4.57 -2.37
C ALA A 77 -0.37 -3.16 -2.21
N ASP A 78 0.32 -2.64 -3.24
CA ASP A 78 0.98 -1.33 -3.14
C ASP A 78 -0.03 -0.19 -3.04
N ALA A 79 -1.12 -0.25 -3.81
CA ALA A 79 -2.23 0.70 -3.72
C ALA A 79 -2.83 0.73 -2.31
N ALA A 80 -3.09 -0.44 -1.72
CA ALA A 80 -3.60 -0.53 -0.35
C ALA A 80 -2.60 0.01 0.69
N ARG A 81 -1.30 -0.29 0.53
CA ARG A 81 -0.24 0.24 1.40
C ARG A 81 -0.13 1.75 1.35
N VAL A 82 -0.21 2.35 0.17
CA VAL A 82 -0.20 3.81 -0.01
C VAL A 82 -1.38 4.46 0.72
N LEU A 83 -2.59 3.89 0.62
CA LEU A 83 -3.76 4.39 1.37
C LEU A 83 -3.58 4.27 2.88
N ILE A 84 -3.01 3.16 3.36
CA ILE A 84 -2.72 2.96 4.79
C ILE A 84 -1.74 4.04 5.28
N LEU A 85 -0.68 4.34 4.53
CA LEU A 85 0.31 5.37 4.87
C LEU A 85 -0.30 6.78 4.91
N HIS A 86 -1.09 7.17 3.89
CA HIS A 86 -1.77 8.47 3.88
C HIS A 86 -2.78 8.63 5.02
N THR A 87 -3.41 7.52 5.42
CA THR A 87 -4.39 7.50 6.51
C THR A 87 -3.71 7.59 7.87
N ALA A 88 -2.66 6.79 8.09
CA ALA A 88 -1.92 6.75 9.34
C ALA A 88 -1.15 8.04 9.63
N ARG A 89 -0.66 8.72 8.58
CA ARG A 89 0.24 9.89 8.68
C ARG A 89 1.39 9.64 9.66
N PRO A 90 2.20 8.59 9.42
CA PRO A 90 3.36 8.28 10.25
C PRO A 90 4.35 9.45 10.23
N ASP A 91 5.11 9.58 11.31
CA ASP A 91 6.23 10.51 11.36
C ASP A 91 7.44 9.97 10.58
N ALA A 92 8.47 10.80 10.47
CA ALA A 92 9.69 10.46 9.75
C ALA A 92 10.38 9.23 10.33
N ASP A 93 10.33 9.01 11.65
CA ASP A 93 10.95 7.87 12.31
C ASP A 93 10.22 6.56 11.96
N GLY A 94 8.88 6.58 11.94
CA GLY A 94 8.05 5.47 11.48
C GLY A 94 8.30 5.12 10.01
N LEU A 95 8.36 6.13 9.13
CA LEU A 95 8.69 5.93 7.72
C LEU A 95 10.12 5.40 7.52
N THR A 96 11.08 5.94 8.25
CA THR A 96 12.50 5.52 8.20
C THR A 96 12.65 4.07 8.64
N ARG A 97 11.95 3.65 9.71
CA ARG A 97 11.94 2.25 10.16
C ARG A 97 11.46 1.31 9.07
N VAL A 98 10.30 1.59 8.47
CA VAL A 98 9.75 0.77 7.38
C VAL A 98 10.68 0.78 6.16
N TYR A 99 11.26 1.93 5.83
CA TYR A 99 12.17 2.03 4.69
C TYR A 99 13.45 1.20 4.87
N HIS A 100 14.00 1.14 6.09
CA HIS A 100 15.24 0.39 6.34
C HIS A 100 15.01 -1.09 6.66
N GLN A 101 13.91 -1.44 7.34
CA GLN A 101 13.67 -2.79 7.86
C GLN A 101 12.61 -3.57 7.06
N GLY A 102 11.83 -2.89 6.22
CA GLY A 102 10.77 -3.48 5.43
C GLY A 102 11.25 -4.23 4.19
N THR A 103 10.35 -5.02 3.63
CA THR A 103 10.49 -5.70 2.35
C THR A 103 10.60 -4.71 1.18
N ALA A 104 11.04 -5.18 0.01
CA ALA A 104 11.13 -4.33 -1.18
C ALA A 104 9.80 -3.67 -1.55
N ASP A 105 8.67 -4.35 -1.34
CA ASP A 105 7.34 -3.81 -1.65
C ASP A 105 6.89 -2.76 -0.63
N GLU A 106 7.19 -2.96 0.65
CA GLU A 106 6.89 -1.97 1.70
C GLU A 106 7.73 -0.70 1.49
N ARG A 107 9.02 -0.84 1.17
CA ARG A 107 9.89 0.30 0.84
C ARG A 107 9.38 1.08 -0.37
N ARG A 108 8.91 0.38 -1.41
CA ARG A 108 8.32 1.02 -2.60
C ARG A 108 7.05 1.78 -2.25
N ALA A 109 6.18 1.22 -1.42
CA ALA A 109 4.98 1.92 -0.95
C ALA A 109 5.30 3.19 -0.14
N VAL A 110 6.35 3.16 0.71
CA VAL A 110 6.84 4.35 1.41
C VAL A 110 7.24 5.43 0.40
N LEU A 111 8.04 5.09 -0.62
CA LEU A 111 8.46 6.05 -1.64
C LEU A 111 7.26 6.64 -2.42
N HIS A 112 6.20 5.87 -2.64
CA HIS A 112 4.98 6.35 -3.31
C HIS A 112 4.11 7.27 -2.43
N ALA A 113 4.24 7.21 -1.11
CA ALA A 113 3.45 8.00 -0.19
C ALA A 113 4.14 9.31 0.26
N LEU A 114 5.37 9.56 -0.20
CA LEU A 114 6.08 10.82 0.04
C LEU A 114 5.51 11.95 -0.84
N PRO A 115 5.50 13.19 -0.35
CA PRO A 115 5.05 14.37 -1.11
C PRO A 115 6.00 14.75 -2.26
#